data_AF-A0A653WLM9-F1
#
_entry.id   AF-A0A653WLM9-F1
#
_cell.length_a   1.000
_cell.length_b   1.000
_cell.length_c   1.000
_cell.angle_alpha   90.00
_cell.angle_beta   90.00
_cell.angle_gamma   90.00
#
_symmetry.space_group_name_H-M   'P 1'
#
loop_
_entity.id
_entity.type
_entity.pdbx_description
1 polymer ?
#
loop_
_entity_poly.entity_id
_entity_poly.type
_entity_poly.pdbx_seq_one_letter_code
_entity_poly.pdbx_strand_id
1 'polypeptide(L)'
;MSSLPIPGRLGLLAVAVCAFAACGKDDAAATPQPTASGPQLVSAPPPRDALPDCPRLASALGDLVEGLDVVDAAGTRQDSPESYGISCAWRAQEDGAAVGAIVIVDTAPLTAAEMQRAGMYVEDPRVAALGGFVAIPDAVLDGNAPLGPVGPQVIVGPVTVTLAGNGRGRAAEITLDQAVDGAVSVHRSMR
;
A
#
# COMPACT_ATOMS: atom_id res chain seq x y z
N MET A 1 -71.41 -32.33 11.29
CA MET A 1 -70.28 -31.42 11.58
C MET A 1 -69.34 -31.48 10.39
N SER A 2 -68.99 -30.32 9.87
CA SER A 2 -68.48 -30.07 8.52
C SER A 2 -67.03 -30.47 8.33
N SER A 3 -66.72 -31.05 7.17
CA SER A 3 -65.38 -31.16 6.59
C SER A 3 -65.37 -30.36 5.29
N LEU A 4 -64.46 -29.42 5.14
CA LEU A 4 -64.19 -28.69 3.90
C LEU A 4 -62.73 -28.91 3.49
N PRO A 5 -62.48 -29.35 2.25
CA PRO A 5 -61.26 -29.03 1.53
C PRO A 5 -61.60 -28.25 0.25
N ILE A 6 -60.85 -27.19 -0.06
CA ILE A 6 -60.83 -26.58 -1.40
C ILE A 6 -59.40 -26.18 -1.78
N PRO A 7 -58.91 -26.60 -2.97
CA PRO A 7 -57.66 -26.15 -3.59
C PRO A 7 -57.89 -25.03 -4.63
N GLY A 8 -56.81 -24.35 -5.01
CA GLY A 8 -56.74 -23.49 -6.21
C GLY A 8 -55.70 -22.39 -6.04
N ARG A 9 -55.05 -21.85 -7.07
CA ARG A 9 -55.00 -22.11 -8.51
C ARG A 9 -53.80 -21.29 -9.04
N LEU A 10 -53.15 -21.76 -10.10
CA LEU A 10 -52.22 -20.98 -10.93
C LEU A 10 -52.83 -19.67 -11.44
N GLY A 11 -51.99 -18.66 -11.70
CA GLY A 11 -52.32 -17.51 -12.54
C GLY A 11 -51.13 -16.61 -12.84
N LEU A 12 -50.51 -16.78 -14.01
CA LEU A 12 -49.61 -15.83 -14.69
C LEU A 12 -50.30 -14.47 -14.91
N LEU A 13 -49.51 -13.38 -15.01
CA LEU A 13 -49.54 -12.45 -16.15
C LEU A 13 -48.45 -11.36 -16.05
N ALA A 14 -47.72 -11.22 -17.16
CA ALA A 14 -46.79 -10.14 -17.46
C ALA A 14 -47.51 -8.80 -17.66
N VAL A 15 -46.74 -7.70 -17.72
CA VAL A 15 -46.72 -6.70 -18.81
C VAL A 15 -45.93 -5.47 -18.35
N ALA A 16 -44.91 -5.13 -19.16
CA ALA A 16 -44.20 -3.86 -19.14
C ALA A 16 -44.86 -2.87 -20.10
N VAL A 17 -45.11 -1.61 -19.70
CA VAL A 17 -45.10 -0.33 -20.48
C VAL A 17 -45.12 0.79 -19.39
N CYS A 18 -44.36 1.88 -19.39
CA CYS A 18 -44.31 2.97 -20.37
C CYS A 18 -43.09 3.87 -20.12
N ALA A 19 -42.34 4.14 -21.19
CA ALA A 19 -41.63 5.40 -21.34
C ALA A 19 -42.63 6.48 -21.80
N PHE A 20 -42.54 7.71 -21.29
CA PHE A 20 -42.76 8.92 -22.08
C PHE A 20 -41.96 10.09 -21.49
N ALA A 21 -41.15 10.65 -22.38
CA ALA A 21 -40.39 11.87 -22.20
C ALA A 21 -41.31 13.09 -21.99
N ALA A 22 -40.92 13.98 -21.09
CA ALA A 22 -41.38 15.36 -21.08
C ALA A 22 -40.22 16.25 -21.54
N CYS A 23 -40.31 16.75 -22.78
CA CYS A 23 -39.59 17.93 -23.22
C CYS A 23 -40.19 19.15 -22.50
N GLY A 24 -39.49 19.66 -21.49
CA GLY A 24 -39.71 20.98 -20.92
C GLY A 24 -38.49 21.85 -21.21
N LYS A 25 -38.64 22.77 -22.16
CA LYS A 25 -37.71 23.88 -22.38
C LYS A 25 -38.14 24.98 -21.42
N ASP A 26 -37.36 25.22 -20.36
CA ASP A 26 -37.22 26.49 -19.66
C ASP A 26 -36.05 26.37 -18.66
N ASP A 27 -35.02 27.19 -18.88
CA ASP A 27 -33.87 27.54 -18.04
C ASP A 27 -33.39 26.53 -17.00
N ALA A 28 -32.56 25.58 -17.46
CA ALA A 28 -31.77 24.71 -16.58
C ALA A 28 -30.72 25.55 -15.82
N ALA A 29 -31.11 26.07 -14.66
CA ALA A 29 -30.18 26.30 -13.57
C ALA A 29 -29.51 24.95 -13.27
N ALA A 30 -28.28 24.81 -13.76
CA ALA A 30 -27.47 23.63 -13.59
C ALA A 30 -27.32 23.33 -12.08
N THR A 31 -28.04 22.34 -11.58
CA THR A 31 -27.73 21.72 -10.30
C THR A 31 -26.41 20.98 -10.52
N PRO A 32 -25.29 21.39 -9.90
CA PRO A 32 -24.06 20.61 -10.01
C PRO A 32 -24.35 19.24 -9.41
N GLN A 33 -24.24 18.18 -10.20
CA GLN A 33 -24.18 16.84 -9.65
C GLN A 33 -23.03 16.84 -8.62
N PRO A 34 -23.23 16.32 -7.40
CA PRO A 34 -22.12 16.14 -6.48
C PRO A 34 -21.12 15.22 -7.14
N THR A 35 -20.01 15.77 -7.61
CA THR A 35 -18.82 15.00 -7.97
C THR A 35 -18.43 14.26 -6.70
N ALA A 36 -18.71 12.96 -6.66
CA ALA A 36 -18.19 12.08 -5.63
C ALA A 36 -16.67 12.25 -5.65
N SER A 37 -16.16 12.99 -4.66
CA SER A 37 -14.73 13.08 -4.42
C SER A 37 -14.33 11.72 -3.87
N GLY A 38 -13.95 10.81 -4.77
CA GLY A 38 -13.19 9.64 -4.40
C GLY A 38 -11.94 10.08 -3.60
N PRO A 39 -11.34 9.19 -2.82
CA PRO A 39 -10.17 9.53 -2.00
C PRO A 39 -9.14 10.22 -2.89
N GLN A 40 -8.84 11.48 -2.60
CA GLN A 40 -7.77 12.20 -3.29
C GLN A 40 -6.48 11.46 -2.95
N LEU A 41 -5.92 10.74 -3.94
CA LEU A 41 -4.52 10.38 -3.92
C LEU A 41 -3.75 11.68 -3.69
N VAL A 42 -3.05 11.78 -2.55
CA VAL A 42 -2.22 12.93 -2.23
C VAL A 42 -1.09 12.97 -3.26
N SER A 43 -1.25 13.81 -4.29
CA SER A 43 -0.44 13.82 -5.52
C SER A 43 0.85 14.65 -5.44
N ALA A 44 1.22 15.18 -4.28
CA ALA A 44 2.48 15.90 -4.10
C ALA A 44 3.44 15.06 -3.25
N PRO A 45 4.72 14.92 -3.67
CA PRO A 45 5.77 14.43 -2.80
C PRO A 45 5.71 15.14 -1.44
N PRO A 46 5.85 14.41 -0.31
CA PRO A 46 6.02 15.08 0.98
C PRO A 46 7.19 16.10 0.92
N PRO A 47 7.32 17.00 1.90
CA PRO A 47 8.54 17.79 2.03
C PRO A 47 9.63 17.00 2.79
N ARG A 48 10.87 17.47 2.70
CA ARG A 48 12.07 16.78 3.25
C ARG A 48 12.03 16.60 4.77
N ASP A 49 11.46 17.59 5.46
CA ASP A 49 11.30 17.62 6.91
C ASP A 49 10.14 16.75 7.41
N ALA A 50 9.27 16.27 6.51
CA ALA A 50 8.23 15.30 6.84
C ALA A 50 8.73 13.84 6.86
N LEU A 51 9.96 13.58 6.39
CA LEU A 51 10.53 12.23 6.48
C LEU A 51 10.74 11.81 7.94
N PRO A 52 10.36 10.58 8.30
CA PRO A 52 10.59 10.05 9.64
C PRO A 52 12.09 9.95 9.92
N ASP A 53 12.46 10.05 11.19
CA ASP A 53 13.80 9.67 11.67
C ASP A 53 13.85 8.16 12.00
N CYS A 54 15.04 7.65 12.33
CA CYS A 54 15.20 6.23 12.66
C CYS A 54 14.37 5.80 13.89
N PRO A 55 14.25 6.58 14.97
CA PRO A 55 13.35 6.24 16.08
C PRO A 55 11.89 6.09 15.67
N ARG A 56 11.37 6.98 14.81
CA ARG A 56 10.00 6.87 14.29
C ARG A 56 9.83 5.67 13.37
N LEU A 57 10.82 5.37 12.53
CA LEU A 57 10.81 4.16 11.71
C LEU A 57 10.85 2.90 12.58
N ALA A 58 11.69 2.86 13.62
CA ALA A 58 11.74 1.71 14.54
C ALA A 58 10.38 1.47 15.21
N SER A 59 9.71 2.56 15.63
CA SER A 59 8.37 2.48 16.23
C SER A 59 7.32 1.95 15.25
N ALA A 60 7.43 2.28 13.95
CA ALA A 60 6.53 1.78 12.92
C ALA A 60 6.82 0.33 12.52
N LEU A 61 8.07 -0.11 12.64
CA LEU A 61 8.52 -1.47 12.30
C LEU A 61 8.30 -2.47 13.45
N GLY A 62 8.24 -1.98 14.70
CA GLY A 62 7.93 -2.78 15.88
C GLY A 62 8.86 -3.99 16.02
N ASP A 63 8.26 -5.17 16.19
CA ASP A 63 8.91 -6.45 16.42
C ASP A 63 10.02 -6.79 15.40
N LEU A 64 9.96 -6.25 14.18
CA LEU A 64 10.99 -6.45 13.15
C LEU A 64 12.36 -5.95 13.55
N VAL A 65 12.42 -4.91 14.39
CA VAL A 65 13.66 -4.29 14.85
C VAL A 65 13.74 -4.22 16.37
N GLU A 66 12.78 -4.82 17.08
CA GLU A 66 12.79 -4.86 18.54
C GLU A 66 14.01 -5.63 19.07
N GLY A 67 14.67 -5.02 20.05
CA GLY A 67 15.90 -5.55 20.63
C GLY A 67 17.12 -5.47 19.72
N LEU A 68 17.04 -4.78 18.57
CA LEU A 68 18.20 -4.44 17.75
C LEU A 68 18.69 -3.02 18.09
N ASP A 69 20.01 -2.84 18.10
CA ASP A 69 20.63 -1.54 18.31
C ASP A 69 20.62 -0.73 17.01
N VAL A 70 20.16 0.51 17.08
CA VAL A 70 20.24 1.43 15.93
C VAL A 70 21.72 1.74 15.62
N VAL A 71 22.11 1.60 14.36
CA VAL A 71 23.50 1.85 13.91
C VAL A 71 23.84 3.34 13.94
N ASP A 72 22.90 4.16 13.47
CA ASP A 72 22.96 5.62 13.51
C ASP A 72 21.54 6.16 13.74
N ALA A 73 21.31 6.82 14.87
CA ALA A 73 19.99 7.35 15.23
C ALA A 73 19.52 8.47 14.28
N ALA A 74 20.45 9.21 13.66
CA ALA A 74 20.11 10.22 12.67
C ALA A 74 19.76 9.62 11.30
N GLY A 75 20.25 8.41 11.03
CA GLY A 75 20.17 7.75 9.74
C GLY A 75 21.02 8.42 8.68
N THR A 76 21.18 7.74 7.55
CA THR A 76 21.81 8.33 6.37
C THR A 76 20.75 9.02 5.53
N ARG A 77 20.84 10.35 5.40
CA ARG A 77 19.98 11.13 4.52
C ARG A 77 20.58 11.24 3.13
N GLN A 78 19.72 11.10 2.14
CA GLN A 78 20.05 11.30 0.73
C GLN A 78 19.26 12.50 0.24
N ASP A 79 19.94 13.39 -0.48
CA ASP A 79 19.35 14.62 -0.97
C ASP A 79 19.90 14.93 -2.37
N SER A 80 19.05 14.74 -3.38
CA SER A 80 19.28 15.22 -4.73
C SER A 80 18.07 16.00 -5.24
N PRO A 81 18.20 16.67 -6.41
CA PRO A 81 17.06 17.28 -7.09
C PRO A 81 15.98 16.28 -7.51
N GLU A 82 16.37 15.04 -7.84
CA GLU A 82 15.50 14.00 -8.40
C GLU A 82 14.79 13.19 -7.32
N SER A 83 15.46 12.93 -6.20
CA SER A 83 14.89 12.20 -5.07
C SER A 83 15.57 12.56 -3.76
N TYR A 84 14.90 12.23 -2.66
CA TYR A 84 15.46 12.38 -1.34
C TYR A 84 14.92 11.31 -0.41
N GLY A 85 15.65 11.02 0.66
CA GLY A 85 15.32 9.86 1.48
C GLY A 85 16.11 9.75 2.76
N ILE A 86 15.77 8.72 3.52
CA ILE A 86 16.47 8.30 4.73
C ILE A 86 16.69 6.79 4.68
N SER A 87 17.87 6.36 5.10
CA SER A 87 18.19 4.96 5.36
C SER A 87 18.55 4.79 6.83
N CYS A 88 17.91 3.81 7.47
CA CYS A 88 18.16 3.42 8.84
C CYS A 88 18.54 1.95 8.89
N ALA A 89 19.42 1.59 9.81
CA ALA A 89 19.84 0.22 10.03
C ALA A 89 19.88 -0.08 11.52
N TRP A 90 19.50 -1.31 11.87
CA TRP A 90 19.57 -1.85 13.21
C TRP A 90 20.33 -3.16 13.20
N ARG A 91 21.10 -3.43 14.25
CA ARG A 91 21.96 -4.61 14.35
C ARG A 91 21.92 -5.20 15.75
N ALA A 92 22.06 -6.51 15.84
CA ALA A 92 22.37 -7.19 17.10
C ALA A 92 23.79 -7.76 17.06
N GLN A 93 24.58 -7.47 18.09
CA GLN A 93 25.95 -8.01 18.18
C GLN A 93 25.96 -9.51 18.52
N GLU A 94 24.94 -9.98 19.24
CA GLU A 94 24.89 -11.33 19.80
C GLU A 94 24.72 -12.41 18.72
N ASP A 95 23.80 -12.19 17.77
CA ASP A 95 23.47 -13.14 16.70
C ASP A 95 23.85 -12.63 15.29
N GLY A 96 24.40 -11.42 15.21
CA GLY A 96 24.82 -10.78 13.96
C GLY A 96 23.67 -10.38 13.03
N ALA A 97 22.43 -10.34 13.54
CA ALA A 97 21.28 -9.89 12.77
C ALA A 97 21.44 -8.43 12.35
N ALA A 98 21.03 -8.12 11.11
CA ALA A 98 20.93 -6.75 10.64
C ALA A 98 19.70 -6.56 9.77
N VAL A 99 18.93 -5.52 10.07
CA VAL A 99 17.74 -5.11 9.34
C VAL A 99 17.90 -3.65 8.93
N GLY A 100 17.52 -3.31 7.71
CA GLY A 100 17.55 -1.96 7.19
C GLY A 100 16.18 -1.54 6.67
N ALA A 101 15.88 -0.25 6.81
CA ALA A 101 14.73 0.39 6.19
C ALA A 101 15.21 1.59 5.37
N ILE A 102 14.66 1.72 4.16
CA ILE A 102 14.96 2.80 3.25
C ILE A 102 13.63 3.43 2.86
N VAL A 103 13.50 4.74 3.08
CA VAL A 103 12.39 5.54 2.58
C VAL A 103 12.95 6.51 1.55
N ILE A 104 12.45 6.43 0.33
CA ILE A 104 12.80 7.31 -0.77
C ILE A 104 11.53 8.02 -1.22
N VAL A 105 11.67 9.30 -1.51
CA VAL A 105 10.64 10.11 -2.14
C VAL A 105 11.17 10.56 -3.50
N ASP A 106 10.54 10.05 -4.54
CA ASP A 106 10.88 10.39 -5.92
C ASP A 106 10.02 11.56 -6.40
N THR A 107 10.66 12.53 -7.04
CA THR A 107 9.94 13.64 -7.69
C THR A 107 9.18 13.17 -8.94
N ALA A 108 9.66 12.10 -9.57
CA ALA A 108 9.04 11.42 -10.70
C ALA A 108 8.99 9.91 -10.41
N PRO A 109 8.01 9.43 -9.62
CA PRO A 109 7.94 8.04 -9.21
C PRO A 109 7.62 7.12 -10.38
N LEU A 110 8.18 5.90 -10.34
CA LEU A 110 7.86 4.86 -11.30
C LEU A 110 6.41 4.41 -11.12
N THR A 111 5.71 4.29 -12.23
CA THR A 111 4.31 3.89 -12.27
C THR A 111 4.16 2.36 -12.23
N ALA A 112 2.99 1.90 -11.79
CA ALA A 112 2.61 0.48 -11.86
C ALA A 112 2.80 -0.10 -13.27
N ALA A 113 2.43 0.65 -14.31
CA ALA A 113 2.57 0.23 -15.70
C ALA A 113 4.04 0.06 -16.13
N GLU A 114 4.94 0.92 -15.64
CA GLU A 114 6.38 0.79 -15.90
C GLU A 114 6.98 -0.42 -15.18
N MET A 115 6.59 -0.65 -13.92
CA MET A 115 7.03 -1.81 -13.14
C MET A 115 6.49 -3.12 -13.70
N GLN A 116 5.27 -3.11 -14.23
CA GLN A 116 4.68 -4.24 -14.93
C GLN A 116 5.45 -4.56 -16.22
N ARG A 117 5.79 -3.53 -17.00
CA ARG A 117 6.62 -3.69 -18.21
C ARG A 117 8.01 -4.22 -17.90
N ALA A 118 8.55 -3.87 -16.74
CA ALA A 118 9.84 -4.35 -16.27
C ALA A 118 9.79 -5.76 -15.64
N GLY A 119 8.61 -6.38 -15.55
CA GLY A 119 8.45 -7.69 -14.92
C GLY A 119 8.70 -7.70 -13.41
N MET A 120 8.43 -6.59 -12.73
CA MET A 120 8.64 -6.43 -11.29
C MET A 120 7.36 -6.15 -10.50
N TYR A 121 6.24 -5.90 -11.17
CA TYR A 121 4.98 -5.53 -10.52
C TYR A 121 4.29 -6.72 -9.86
N VAL A 122 3.92 -6.55 -8.59
CA VAL A 122 3.04 -7.44 -7.84
C VAL A 122 1.91 -6.63 -7.24
N GLU A 123 0.67 -7.07 -7.46
CA GLU A 123 -0.48 -6.55 -6.74
C GLU A 123 -0.59 -7.25 -5.39
N ASP A 124 -0.56 -6.45 -4.32
CA ASP A 124 -0.76 -6.93 -2.95
C ASP A 124 -1.95 -6.19 -2.32
N PRO A 125 -2.97 -6.89 -1.79
CA PRO A 125 -4.17 -6.25 -1.23
C PRO A 125 -3.87 -5.23 -0.11
N ARG A 126 -2.81 -5.46 0.68
CA ARG A 126 -2.41 -4.58 1.79
C ARG A 126 -1.90 -3.24 1.27
N VAL A 127 -1.20 -3.27 0.13
CA VAL A 127 -0.62 -2.09 -0.51
C VAL A 127 -1.64 -1.42 -1.46
N ALA A 128 -2.47 -2.20 -2.14
CA ALA A 128 -3.57 -1.68 -2.96
C ALA A 128 -4.55 -0.84 -2.12
N ALA A 129 -4.79 -1.22 -0.86
CA ALA A 129 -5.59 -0.43 0.08
C ALA A 129 -4.99 0.97 0.37
N LEU A 130 -3.68 1.16 0.14
CA LEU A 130 -3.01 2.45 0.23
C LEU A 130 -2.95 3.21 -1.10
N GLY A 131 -3.42 2.60 -2.20
CA GLY A 131 -3.30 3.12 -3.56
C GLY A 131 -1.94 2.86 -4.21
N GLY A 132 -1.21 1.85 -3.74
CA GLY A 132 0.13 1.50 -4.23
C GLY A 132 0.24 0.07 -4.76
N PHE A 133 1.48 -0.35 -4.96
CA PHE A 133 1.84 -1.70 -5.42
C PHE A 133 3.20 -2.15 -4.87
N VAL A 134 3.53 -3.43 -5.03
CA VAL A 134 4.84 -3.98 -4.67
C VAL A 134 5.69 -4.11 -5.94
N ALA A 135 6.95 -3.71 -5.88
CA ALA A 135 7.96 -4.02 -6.88
C ALA A 135 9.02 -4.95 -6.29
N ILE A 136 9.22 -6.11 -6.93
CA ILE A 136 10.21 -7.12 -6.55
C ILE A 136 10.75 -7.80 -7.82
N PRO A 137 12.04 -8.22 -7.87
CA PRO A 137 12.55 -9.00 -8.99
C PRO A 137 11.65 -10.20 -9.32
N ASP A 138 11.54 -10.52 -10.61
CA ASP A 138 10.74 -11.62 -11.17
C ASP A 138 9.22 -11.54 -10.95
N ALA A 139 8.71 -10.48 -10.31
CA ALA A 139 7.28 -10.28 -10.02
C ALA A 139 6.64 -11.46 -9.27
N VAL A 140 7.40 -12.16 -8.42
CA VAL A 140 6.90 -13.23 -7.57
C VAL A 140 7.16 -12.86 -6.11
N LEU A 141 6.07 -12.57 -5.40
CA LEU A 141 6.09 -12.39 -3.95
C LEU A 141 5.68 -13.72 -3.27
N ASP A 142 6.66 -14.57 -2.98
CA ASP A 142 6.46 -15.68 -2.04
C ASP A 142 6.56 -15.14 -0.62
N GLY A 143 5.41 -14.89 0.01
CA GLY A 143 5.31 -14.28 1.33
C GLY A 143 6.08 -15.00 2.45
N ASN A 144 6.34 -16.31 2.28
CA ASN A 144 7.09 -17.12 3.25
C ASN A 144 8.60 -17.16 2.97
N ALA A 145 9.05 -16.65 1.83
CA ALA A 145 10.47 -16.61 1.51
C ALA A 145 11.20 -15.69 2.50
N PRO A 146 12.46 -16.01 2.87
CA PRO A 146 13.24 -15.18 3.76
C PRO A 146 13.58 -13.83 3.11
N LEU A 147 13.62 -12.78 3.93
CA LEU A 147 14.04 -11.45 3.51
C LEU A 147 15.53 -11.42 3.20
N GLY A 148 15.86 -11.09 1.95
CA GLY A 148 17.22 -10.93 1.47
C GLY A 148 17.76 -9.50 1.65
N PRO A 149 19.00 -9.25 1.15
CA PRO A 149 19.63 -7.93 1.18
C PRO A 149 18.95 -6.92 0.25
N VAL A 150 18.13 -7.40 -0.69
CA VAL A 150 17.26 -6.59 -1.56
C VAL A 150 15.85 -7.11 -1.35
N GLY A 151 15.07 -6.43 -0.52
CA GLY A 151 13.69 -6.79 -0.24
C GLY A 151 12.68 -6.17 -1.20
N PRO A 152 11.38 -6.42 -0.97
CA PRO A 152 10.31 -5.84 -1.76
C PRO A 152 10.26 -4.32 -1.56
N GLN A 153 10.00 -3.60 -2.65
CA GLN A 153 9.76 -2.16 -2.63
C GLN A 153 8.26 -1.91 -2.58
N VAL A 154 7.76 -1.28 -1.53
CA VAL A 154 6.36 -0.89 -1.40
C VAL A 154 6.21 0.56 -1.85
N ILE A 155 5.57 0.75 -3.01
CA ILE A 155 5.49 2.04 -3.70
C ILE A 155 4.07 2.58 -3.58
N VAL A 156 3.93 3.76 -2.96
CA VAL A 156 2.64 4.44 -2.76
C VAL A 156 2.82 5.91 -3.17
N GLY A 157 2.27 6.27 -4.33
CA GLY A 157 2.47 7.59 -4.91
C GLY A 157 3.97 7.90 -5.08
N PRO A 158 4.48 9.00 -4.55
CA PRO A 158 5.89 9.39 -4.67
C PRO A 158 6.82 8.68 -3.67
N VAL A 159 6.28 7.88 -2.75
CA VAL A 159 7.06 7.31 -1.64
C VAL A 159 7.30 5.82 -1.87
N THR A 160 8.57 5.43 -1.80
CA THR A 160 9.02 4.03 -1.83
C THR A 160 9.57 3.67 -0.47
N VAL A 161 9.09 2.57 0.10
CA VAL A 161 9.64 1.99 1.34
C VAL A 161 10.17 0.60 1.03
N THR A 162 11.44 0.37 1.36
CA THR A 162 12.13 -0.91 1.15
C THR A 162 12.70 -1.38 2.47
N LEU A 163 12.43 -2.63 2.84
CA LEU A 163 13.10 -3.30 3.95
C LEU A 163 14.12 -4.30 3.41
N ALA A 164 15.21 -4.49 4.14
CA ALA A 164 16.28 -5.42 3.78
C ALA A 164 16.79 -6.15 5.03
N GLY A 165 17.21 -7.39 4.86
CA GLY A 165 17.79 -8.22 5.90
C GLY A 165 19.12 -8.81 5.46
N ASN A 166 20.03 -9.07 6.39
CA ASN A 166 21.28 -9.76 6.09
C ASN A 166 21.19 -11.29 6.15
N GLY A 167 20.02 -11.85 6.47
CA GLY A 167 19.79 -13.28 6.59
C GLY A 167 20.59 -13.97 7.72
N ARG A 168 20.95 -13.23 8.78
CA ARG A 168 21.67 -13.76 9.94
C ARG A 168 20.89 -13.57 11.23
N GLY A 169 21.14 -14.45 12.21
CA GLY A 169 20.45 -14.41 13.50
C GLY A 169 18.94 -14.36 13.31
N ARG A 170 18.25 -13.57 14.13
CA ARG A 170 16.80 -13.35 13.97
C ARG A 170 16.38 -12.71 12.64
N ALA A 171 17.27 -11.98 11.95
CA ALA A 171 16.94 -11.41 10.64
C ALA A 171 16.76 -12.47 9.54
N ALA A 172 17.23 -13.71 9.77
CA ALA A 172 16.98 -14.85 8.87
C ALA A 172 15.53 -15.35 8.94
N GLU A 173 14.79 -15.02 9.99
CA GLU A 173 13.41 -15.46 10.22
C GLU A 173 12.38 -14.46 9.66
N ILE A 174 12.83 -13.26 9.27
CA ILE A 174 11.95 -12.24 8.68
C ILE A 174 11.57 -12.68 7.27
N THR A 175 10.27 -12.73 6.99
CA THR A 175 9.75 -13.11 5.67
C THR A 175 9.46 -11.90 4.78
N LEU A 176 9.25 -12.14 3.48
CA LEU A 176 8.82 -11.09 2.56
C LEU A 176 7.45 -10.51 2.94
N ASP A 177 6.52 -11.31 3.46
CA ASP A 177 5.21 -10.79 3.93
C ASP A 177 5.37 -9.85 5.12
N GLN A 178 6.20 -10.22 6.09
CA GLN A 178 6.49 -9.36 7.23
C GLN A 178 7.20 -8.08 6.78
N ALA A 179 8.06 -8.16 5.77
CA ALA A 179 8.71 -6.99 5.19
C ALA A 179 7.70 -6.04 4.52
N VAL A 180 6.72 -6.58 3.78
CA VAL A 180 5.62 -5.79 3.21
C VAL A 180 4.75 -5.17 4.30
N ASP A 181 4.41 -5.90 5.36
CA ASP A 181 3.63 -5.38 6.49
C ASP A 181 4.36 -4.24 7.22
N GLY A 182 5.67 -4.38 7.43
CA GLY A 182 6.52 -3.33 8.00
C GLY A 182 6.54 -2.09 7.12
N ALA A 183 6.73 -2.24 5.81
CA ALA A 183 6.72 -1.14 4.87
C ALA A 183 5.35 -0.44 4.77
N VAL A 184 4.24 -1.19 4.82
CA VAL A 184 2.87 -0.66 4.91
C VAL A 184 2.68 0.14 6.21
N SER A 185 3.23 -0.32 7.33
CA SER A 185 3.16 0.36 8.62
C SER A 185 3.93 1.68 8.60
N VAL A 186 5.11 1.71 7.96
CA VAL A 186 5.87 2.94 7.71
C VAL A 186 5.05 3.93 6.87
N HIS A 187 4.45 3.48 5.76
CA HIS A 187 3.56 4.32 4.94
C HIS A 187 2.39 4.92 5.73
N ARG A 188 1.76 4.13 6.60
CA ARG A 188 0.67 4.62 7.47
C ARG A 188 1.15 5.63 8.49
N SER A 189 2.38 5.52 9.00
CA SER A 189 2.95 6.43 10.00
C SER A 189 3.27 7.83 9.47
N MET A 190 3.36 8.00 8.15
CA MET A 190 3.66 9.26 7.46
C MET A 190 2.41 10.00 6.97
N ARG A 191 1.23 9.43 7.17
CA ARG A 191 -0.07 10.06 6.88
C ARG A 191 -0.65 10.70 8.13
#